data_AF-A0A1H9P0Y3-F1
#
_entry.id   AF-A0A1H9P0Y3-F1
#
_cell.length_a   1.000
_cell.length_b   1.000
_cell.length_c   1.000
_cell.angle_alpha   90.00
_cell.angle_beta   90.00
_cell.angle_gamma   90.00
#
_symmetry.space_group_name_H-M   'P 1'
#
loop_
_entity.id
_entity.type
_entity.pdbx_description
1 polymer ?
#
loop_
_entity_poly.entity_id
_entity_poly.type
_entity_poly.pdbx_seq_one_letter_code
_entity_poly.pdbx_strand_id
1 'polypeptide(L)' 'MVLTKKEKKLLIRVLKKEKRRVFGSKENKQEISQLIDKLEQSTRNEKVNEVNPSKL' A
#
# COMPACT_ATOMS: atom_id res chain seq x y z
N MET A 1 2.62 -7.15 -8.84
CA MET A 1 1.43 -7.54 -8.04
C MET A 1 0.21 -6.94 -8.71
N VAL A 2 -0.69 -7.77 -9.26
CA VAL A 2 -1.91 -7.30 -9.92
C VAL A 2 -3.00 -7.20 -8.86
N LEU A 3 -2.94 -6.14 -8.05
CA LEU A 3 -4.03 -5.75 -7.15
C LEU A 3 -4.67 -4.49 -7.72
N THR A 4 -5.99 -4.43 -7.76
CA THR A 4 -6.73 -3.22 -8.11
C THR A 4 -6.54 -2.15 -7.02
N LYS A 5 -6.79 -0.88 -7.37
CA LYS A 5 -6.75 0.25 -6.44
C LYS A 5 -7.66 0.06 -5.22
N LYS A 6 -8.80 -0.61 -5.39
CA LYS A 6 -9.74 -0.93 -4.31
C LYS A 6 -9.15 -1.98 -3.37
N GLU A 7 -8.58 -3.04 -3.91
CA GLU A 7 -7.93 -4.10 -3.15
C GLU A 7 -6.72 -3.60 -2.38
N LYS A 8 -5.87 -2.76 -2.99
CA LYS A 8 -4.73 -2.13 -2.29
C LYS A 8 -5.17 -1.28 -1.10
N LYS A 9 -6.22 -0.47 -1.25
CA LYS A 9 -6.77 0.34 -0.14
C LYS A 9 -7.33 -0.53 0.98
N LEU A 10 -8.03 -1.62 0.63
CA LEU A 10 -8.55 -2.57 1.60
C LEU A 10 -7.39 -3.23 2.35
N LEU A 11 -6.36 -3.67 1.63
CA LEU A 11 -5.18 -4.31 2.19
C LEU A 11 -4.44 -3.39 3.16
N ILE A 12 -4.21 -2.12 2.79
CA ILE A 12 -3.61 -1.11 3.67
C ILE A 12 -4.44 -0.94 4.95
N ARG A 13 -5.77 -0.88 4.84
CA ARG A 13 -6.67 -0.72 6.00
C ARG A 13 -6.59 -1.93 6.94
N VAL A 14 -6.61 -3.14 6.39
CA VAL A 14 -6.48 -4.39 7.17
C VAL A 14 -5.12 -4.45 7.84
N LEU A 15 -4.03 -4.22 7.10
CA LEU A 15 -2.68 -4.25 7.65
C LEU A 15 -2.48 -3.22 8.77
N LYS A 16 -3.02 -2.00 8.63
CA LYS A 16 -2.95 -0.98 9.71
C LYS A 16 -3.73 -1.39 10.95
N LYS A 17 -4.91 -2.02 10.78
CA LYS A 17 -5.75 -2.50 11.89
C LYS A 17 -5.09 -3.66 12.64
N GLU A 18 -4.55 -4.62 11.89
CA GLU A 18 -3.95 -5.85 12.45
C GLU A 18 -2.49 -5.66 12.87
N LYS A 19 -1.83 -4.56 12.48
CA LYS A 19 -0.43 -4.23 12.86
C LYS A 19 -0.16 -4.38 14.35
N ARG A 20 -1.09 -3.96 15.20
CA ARG A 20 -0.94 -4.07 16.67
C ARG A 20 -1.31 -5.44 17.22
N ARG A 21 -2.25 -6.13 16.58
CA ARG A 21 -2.81 -7.40 17.07
C ARG A 21 -1.98 -8.60 16.66
N VAL A 22 -1.54 -8.65 15.41
CA VAL A 22 -0.84 -9.79 14.80
C VAL A 22 0.67 -9.55 14.73
N PHE A 23 1.08 -8.31 14.49
CA PHE A 23 2.48 -7.95 14.23
C PHE A 23 3.10 -7.12 15.38
N GLY A 24 2.68 -7.40 16.61
CA GLY A 24 3.09 -6.65 17.80
C GLY A 24 4.57 -6.84 18.17
N SER A 25 5.23 -7.90 17.70
CA SER A 25 6.67 -8.11 17.87
C SER A 25 7.49 -7.04 17.12
N LYS A 26 8.61 -6.60 17.72
CA LYS A 26 9.43 -5.49 17.19
C LYS A 26 9.93 -5.75 15.77
N GLU A 27 10.36 -6.97 15.45
CA GLU A 27 10.82 -7.36 14.10
C GLU A 27 9.70 -7.22 13.06
N ASN A 28 8.54 -7.85 13.29
CA ASN A 28 7.43 -7.83 12.35
C ASN A 28 6.83 -6.42 12.17
N LYS A 29 6.91 -5.57 13.20
CA LYS A 29 6.40 -4.20 13.13
C LYS A 29 7.11 -3.35 12.08
N GLN A 30 8.41 -3.56 11.89
CA GLN A 30 9.22 -2.80 10.93
C GLN A 30 8.93 -3.26 9.50
N GLU A 31 8.93 -4.57 9.25
CA GLU A 31 8.61 -5.16 7.95
C GLU A 31 7.20 -4.78 7.48
N ILE A 32 6.21 -4.84 8.37
CA ILE A 32 4.83 -4.45 8.05
C ILE A 32 4.73 -2.95 7.77
N SER A 33 5.53 -2.12 8.44
CA SER A 33 5.57 -0.69 8.12
C SER A 33 6.09 -0.48 6.70
N GLN A 34 7.21 -1.12 6.35
CA GLN A 34 7.79 -1.04 5.00
C GLN A 34 6.84 -1.56 3.92
N LEU A 35 6.09 -2.63 4.21
CA LEU A 35 5.08 -3.17 3.30
C LEU A 35 3.94 -2.17 3.07
N ILE A 36 3.42 -1.56 4.13
CA ILE A 36 2.38 -0.53 4.05
C ILE A 36 2.88 0.65 3.22
N ASP A 37 4.12 1.11 3.46
CA ASP A 37 4.70 2.25 2.75
C ASP A 37 4.86 1.96 1.25
N LYS A 38 5.33 0.76 0.88
CA LYS A 38 5.42 0.33 -0.53
C LYS A 38 4.04 0.24 -1.19
N LEU A 39 3.03 -0.24 -0.49
CA LEU A 39 1.65 -0.32 -1.00
C LEU A 39 1.04 1.07 -1.21
N GLU A 40 1.30 2.00 -0.29
CA GLU A 40 0.88 3.39 -0.43
C GLU A 40 1.57 4.08 -1.61
N GLN A 41 2.88 3.90 -1.76
CA GLN A 41 3.65 4.40 -2.91
C GLN A 41 3.13 3.84 -4.23
N SER A 42 2.92 2.51 -4.31
CA SER A 42 2.35 1.88 -5.52
C SER A 42 0.97 2.46 -5.86
N THR A 43 0.12 2.70 -4.85
CA THR A 43 -1.21 3.28 -5.05
C THR A 43 -1.15 4.73 -5.54
N ARG A 44 -0.15 5.52 -5.08
CA ARG A 44 0.08 6.89 -5.56
C ARG A 44 0.65 6.90 -6.97
N ASN A 45 1.60 6.03 -7.27
CA ASN A 45 2.24 5.94 -8.59
C ASN A 45 1.26 5.50 -9.68
N GLU A 46 0.27 4.65 -9.35
CA GLU A 46 -0.84 4.37 -10.27
C GLU A 46 -1.64 5.61 -10.64
N LYS A 47 -1.83 6.55 -9.70
CA LYS A 47 -2.50 7.83 -9.98
C LYS A 47 -1.63 8.76 -10.83
N VAL A 48 -0.30 8.68 -10.72
CA VAL A 48 0.63 9.47 -11.53
C VAL A 48 0.74 8.91 -12.93
N ASN A 49 0.75 7.60 -13.13
CA ASN A 49 0.78 6.99 -14.47
C ASN A 49 -0.54 7.16 -15.26
N GLU A 50 -1.61 7.66 -14.63
CA GLU A 50 -2.80 8.19 -15.31
C GLU A 50 -2.54 9.60 -15.90
N VAL A 51 -1.30 9.96 -16.27
CA VAL A 51 -1.03 11.18 -17.06
C VAL A 51 -1.73 10.99 -18.41
N ASN A 52 -2.83 11.71 -18.61
CA ASN A 52 -3.41 11.94 -19.93
C ASN A 52 -2.27 12.30 -20.89
N PRO A 53 -2.08 11.59 -22.02
CA PRO A 53 -1.15 12.08 -23.04
C PRO A 53 -1.67 13.44 -23.48
N SER A 54 -1.08 14.51 -22.95
CA SER A 54 -1.33 15.85 -23.47
C SER A 54 -0.86 15.80 -24.91
N LYS A 55 -1.82 15.88 -25.84
CA LYS A 55 -1.61 15.80 -27.28
C LYS A 55 -0.31 16.53 -27.68
N LEU A 56 0.65 15.75 -28.19
CA LEU A 56 1.69 16.25 -29.08
C LEU A 56 1.01 16.71 -30.38
#